data_AF-A0A3A5HDZ3-F1
#
_entry.id   AF-A0A3A5HDZ3-F1
#
_cell.length_a   1.000
_cell.length_b   1.000
_cell.length_c   1.000
_cell.angle_alpha   90.00
_cell.angle_beta   90.00
_cell.angle_gamma   90.00
#
_symmetry.space_group_name_H-M   'P 1'
#
loop_
_entity.id
_entity.type
_entity.pdbx_description
1 polymer ?
#
loop_
_entity_poly.entity_id
_entity_poly.type
_entity_poly.pdbx_seq_one_letter_code
_entity_poly.pdbx_strand_id
1 'polypeptide(L)'
;MGELNKIKADIKKEKCVDLKECLELFQELWLKERADYNILISSAARKKLGKVADKDKKQYSQIKAKIEKIAKNPEHFKPLSGDFHGSRRVHIGDFVLIYIIDGDNIILEDYNHHDHIYIK
;
A
#
# COMPACT_ATOMS: atom_id res chain seq x y z
N MET A 1 7.08 -3.33 -29.23
CA MET A 1 8.35 -3.86 -29.79
C MET A 1 9.50 -2.85 -29.76
N GLY A 2 9.27 -1.55 -29.98
CA GLY A 2 10.34 -0.52 -29.96
C GLY A 2 10.90 -0.20 -28.57
N GLU A 3 10.07 -0.19 -27.53
CA GLU A 3 10.49 0.15 -26.16
C GLU A 3 11.30 -0.96 -25.49
N LEU A 4 10.93 -2.23 -25.75
CA LEU A 4 11.66 -3.43 -25.30
C LEU A 4 13.11 -3.46 -25.81
N ASN A 5 13.38 -2.91 -26.99
CA ASN A 5 14.73 -2.82 -27.54
C ASN A 5 15.56 -1.70 -26.91
N LYS A 6 14.90 -0.64 -26.41
CA LYS A 6 15.54 0.48 -25.72
C LYS A 6 15.95 0.07 -24.30
N ILE A 7 15.06 -0.62 -23.58
CA ILE A 7 15.33 -1.19 -22.26
C ILE A 7 16.46 -2.22 -22.31
N LYS A 8 16.50 -3.08 -23.34
CA LYS A 8 17.61 -4.02 -23.57
C LYS A 8 18.96 -3.32 -23.83
N ALA A 9 18.96 -2.13 -24.44
CA ALA A 9 20.16 -1.36 -24.70
C ALA A 9 20.68 -0.66 -23.44
N ASP A 10 19.78 -0.26 -22.54
CA ASP A 10 20.10 0.39 -21.28
C ASP A 10 20.59 -0.62 -20.22
N ILE A 11 19.99 -1.83 -20.16
CA ILE A 11 20.49 -2.97 -19.34
C ILE A 11 21.92 -3.37 -19.74
N LYS A 12 22.29 -3.21 -21.02
CA LYS A 12 23.63 -3.53 -21.52
C LYS A 12 24.69 -2.50 -21.12
N LYS A 13 24.28 -1.31 -20.64
CA LYS A 13 25.17 -0.19 -20.31
C LYS A 13 25.53 -0.06 -18.83
N GLU A 14 24.83 -0.72 -17.92
CA GLU A 14 25.21 -0.78 -16.51
C GLU A 14 25.61 -2.22 -16.13
N LYS A 15 26.87 -2.39 -15.72
CA LYS A 15 27.50 -3.67 -15.34
C LYS A 15 26.67 -4.39 -14.27
N CYS A 16 25.83 -5.33 -14.70
CA CYS A 16 25.28 -6.35 -13.82
C CYS A 16 26.26 -7.54 -13.82
N VAL A 17 26.83 -7.85 -12.65
CA VAL A 17 27.99 -8.77 -12.57
C VAL A 17 27.55 -10.21 -12.28
N ASP A 18 26.30 -10.43 -11.84
CA ASP A 18 25.69 -11.77 -11.73
C ASP A 18 24.15 -11.78 -11.95
N LEU A 19 23.60 -12.99 -12.16
CA LEU A 19 22.19 -13.21 -12.48
C LEU A 19 21.22 -12.80 -11.35
N LYS A 20 21.68 -12.82 -10.09
CA LYS A 20 20.88 -12.48 -8.91
C LYS A 20 20.69 -10.97 -8.81
N GLU A 21 21.75 -10.22 -9.04
CA GLU A 21 21.72 -8.74 -9.08
C GLU A 21 20.81 -8.25 -10.22
N CYS A 22 20.85 -8.91 -11.37
CA CYS A 22 19.96 -8.63 -12.51
C CYS A 22 18.49 -8.98 -12.22
N LEU A 23 18.22 -10.05 -11.48
CA LEU A 23 16.87 -10.45 -11.08
C LEU A 23 16.29 -9.50 -10.03
N GLU A 24 17.12 -9.04 -9.09
CA GLU A 24 16.74 -8.04 -8.09
C GLU A 24 16.46 -6.69 -8.74
N LEU A 25 17.34 -6.21 -9.64
CA LEU A 25 17.12 -4.99 -10.42
C LEU A 25 15.89 -5.09 -11.32
N PHE A 26 15.66 -6.24 -11.96
CA PHE A 26 14.47 -6.46 -12.79
C PHE A 26 13.20 -6.49 -11.94
N GLN A 27 13.21 -7.14 -10.77
CA GLN A 27 12.08 -7.10 -9.83
C GLN A 27 11.80 -5.67 -9.34
N GLU A 28 12.84 -4.92 -8.97
CA GLU A 28 12.71 -3.54 -8.53
C GLU A 28 12.16 -2.63 -9.64
N LEU A 29 12.66 -2.75 -10.87
CA LEU A 29 12.18 -1.99 -12.03
C LEU A 29 10.74 -2.36 -12.40
N TRP A 30 10.41 -3.66 -12.40
CA TRP A 30 9.08 -4.16 -12.71
C TRP A 30 8.05 -3.80 -11.61
N LEU A 31 8.49 -3.70 -10.35
CA LEU A 31 7.70 -3.15 -9.25
C LEU A 31 7.52 -1.63 -9.38
N LYS A 32 8.53 -0.91 -9.87
CA LYS A 32 8.49 0.54 -10.10
C LYS A 32 7.55 0.94 -11.24
N GLU A 33 7.46 0.13 -12.29
CA GLU A 33 6.58 0.36 -13.45
C GLU A 33 5.10 0.01 -13.19
N ARG A 34 4.75 -0.57 -12.04
CA ARG A 34 3.38 -0.99 -11.69
C ARG A 34 2.77 -0.31 -10.45
N ALA A 35 3.48 0.58 -9.77
CA ALA A 35 3.10 0.99 -8.41
C ALA A 35 2.61 2.44 -8.30
N ASP A 36 1.68 2.85 -9.17
CA ASP A 36 0.86 4.05 -8.93
C ASP A 36 -0.58 3.63 -8.57
N TYR A 37 -0.73 2.96 -7.43
CA TYR A 37 -2.08 2.70 -6.92
C TYR A 37 -2.78 4.02 -6.58
N ASN A 38 -4.00 4.19 -7.09
CA ASN A 38 -4.85 5.31 -6.72
C ASN A 38 -5.38 5.10 -5.29
N ILE A 39 -5.12 6.06 -4.41
CA ILE A 39 -5.64 6.01 -3.04
C ILE A 39 -7.01 6.66 -2.99
N LEU A 40 -8.03 5.84 -2.78
CA LEU A 40 -9.40 6.28 -2.52
C LEU A 40 -9.69 6.18 -1.02
N ILE A 41 -10.52 7.09 -0.52
CA ILE A 41 -10.88 7.13 0.90
C ILE A 41 -12.39 7.14 1.02
N SER A 42 -12.95 6.12 1.67
CA SER A 42 -14.38 6.03 1.94
C SER A 42 -14.86 7.23 2.76
N SER A 43 -16.16 7.52 2.73
CA SER A 43 -16.74 8.62 3.53
C SER A 43 -16.54 8.38 5.04
N ALA A 44 -16.63 7.13 5.49
CA ALA A 44 -16.40 6.73 6.87
C ALA A 44 -14.96 6.95 7.30
N ALA A 45 -14.00 6.42 6.53
CA ALA A 45 -12.57 6.60 6.79
C ALA A 45 -12.20 8.09 6.75
N ARG A 46 -12.65 8.85 5.75
CA ARG A 46 -12.36 10.28 5.61
C ARG A 46 -12.75 11.07 6.86
N LYS A 47 -13.94 10.82 7.39
CA LYS A 47 -14.43 11.50 8.61
C LYS A 47 -13.56 11.18 9.84
N LYS A 48 -13.17 9.91 10.01
CA LYS A 48 -12.37 9.47 11.16
C LYS A 48 -10.93 9.96 11.05
N LEU A 49 -10.32 9.80 9.88
CA LEU A 49 -8.95 10.27 9.59
C LEU A 49 -8.84 11.80 9.67
N GLY A 50 -9.82 12.55 9.19
CA GLY A 50 -9.86 14.01 9.33
C GLY A 50 -9.84 14.46 10.79
N LYS A 51 -10.65 13.81 11.65
CA LYS A 51 -10.61 14.07 13.09
C LYS A 51 -9.24 13.81 13.72
N VAL A 52 -8.53 12.77 13.28
CA VAL A 52 -7.18 12.48 13.77
C VAL A 52 -6.19 13.52 13.26
N ALA A 53 -6.28 13.92 11.99
CA ALA A 53 -5.43 14.97 11.43
C ALA A 53 -5.54 16.30 12.21
N ASP A 54 -6.74 16.64 12.66
CA ASP A 54 -7.00 17.87 13.42
C ASP A 54 -6.54 17.79 14.88
N LYS A 55 -6.71 16.62 15.52
CA LYS A 55 -6.57 16.47 16.99
C LYS A 55 -5.25 15.84 17.44
N ASP A 56 -4.69 14.94 16.65
CA ASP A 56 -3.48 14.18 17.01
C ASP A 56 -2.53 14.09 15.82
N LYS A 57 -1.63 15.08 15.74
CA LYS A 57 -0.60 15.16 14.69
C LYS A 57 0.37 13.97 14.71
N LYS A 58 0.62 13.38 15.88
CA LYS A 58 1.54 12.25 16.01
C LYS A 58 0.89 10.98 15.46
N GLN A 59 -0.36 10.74 15.82
CA GLN A 59 -1.09 9.60 15.28
C GLN A 59 -1.33 9.77 13.77
N TYR A 60 -1.60 10.99 13.32
CA TYR A 60 -1.74 11.31 11.90
C TYR A 60 -0.45 11.02 11.10
N SER A 61 0.73 11.36 11.62
CA SER A 61 1.99 11.05 10.94
C SER A 61 2.25 9.54 10.86
N GLN A 62 1.89 8.78 11.90
CA GLN A 62 1.95 7.32 11.87
C GLN A 62 0.99 6.71 10.83
N ILE A 63 -0.22 7.28 10.70
CA ILE A 63 -1.18 6.89 9.66
C ILE A 63 -0.59 7.13 8.27
N LYS A 64 -0.04 8.32 8.01
CA LYS A 64 0.60 8.63 6.70
C LYS A 64 1.70 7.63 6.37
N ALA A 65 2.59 7.35 7.32
CA ALA A 65 3.67 6.40 7.12
C ALA A 65 3.16 4.98 6.83
N LYS A 66 2.00 4.58 7.37
CA LYS A 66 1.37 3.30 7.01
C LYS A 66 0.74 3.35 5.62
N ILE A 67 0.05 4.43 5.25
CA ILE A 67 -0.53 4.60 3.90
C ILE A 67 0.57 4.53 2.84
N GLU A 68 1.72 5.15 3.06
CA GLU A 68 2.88 5.03 2.15
C GLU A 68 3.39 3.60 2.01
N LYS A 69 3.41 2.83 3.11
CA LYS A 69 3.78 1.40 3.06
C LYS A 69 2.74 0.58 2.30
N ILE A 70 1.45 0.88 2.48
CA ILE A 70 0.37 0.24 1.73
C ILE A 70 0.51 0.56 0.23
N ALA A 71 0.79 1.81 -0.14
CA ALA A 71 0.98 2.19 -1.54
C ALA A 71 2.15 1.47 -2.21
N LYS A 72 3.25 1.25 -1.48
CA LYS A 72 4.44 0.55 -2.00
C LYS A 72 4.23 -0.96 -2.16
N ASN A 73 3.50 -1.59 -1.25
CA ASN A 73 3.21 -3.02 -1.31
C ASN A 73 1.88 -3.31 -0.62
N PRO A 74 0.74 -3.14 -1.33
CA PRO A 74 -0.56 -3.24 -0.70
C PRO A 74 -0.88 -4.68 -0.30
N GLU A 75 -0.19 -5.69 -0.83
CA GLU A 75 -0.39 -7.08 -0.45
C GLU A 75 0.39 -7.51 0.81
N HIS A 76 1.22 -6.64 1.38
CA HIS A 76 2.07 -6.98 2.51
C HIS A 76 1.32 -7.23 3.82
N PHE A 77 0.20 -6.54 4.06
CA PHE A 77 -0.49 -6.59 5.34
C PHE A 77 -1.48 -7.74 5.46
N LYS A 78 -1.76 -8.15 6.70
CA LYS A 78 -2.58 -9.34 7.00
C LYS A 78 -3.98 -9.23 6.39
N PRO A 79 -4.40 -10.20 5.55
CA PRO A 79 -5.77 -10.27 5.04
C PRO A 79 -6.74 -10.61 6.18
N LEU A 80 -7.95 -10.09 6.06
CA LEU A 80 -9.09 -10.44 6.91
C LEU A 80 -9.91 -11.58 6.28
N SER A 81 -10.65 -12.29 7.11
CA SER A 81 -11.53 -13.41 6.72
C SER A 81 -12.98 -13.16 7.18
N GLY A 82 -13.90 -14.05 6.82
CA GLY A 82 -15.32 -13.91 7.14
C GLY A 82 -15.98 -12.78 6.35
N ASP A 83 -16.81 -11.97 7.02
CA ASP A 83 -17.53 -10.84 6.40
C ASP A 83 -16.60 -9.75 5.86
N PHE A 84 -15.32 -9.78 6.24
CA PHE A 84 -14.27 -8.86 5.77
C PHE A 84 -13.33 -9.49 4.74
N HIS A 85 -13.70 -10.63 4.14
CA HIS A 85 -12.90 -11.27 3.10
C HIS A 85 -12.57 -10.29 1.95
N GLY A 86 -11.31 -10.32 1.49
CA GLY A 86 -10.81 -9.41 0.45
C GLY A 86 -10.26 -8.06 0.98
N SER A 87 -10.49 -7.75 2.25
CA SER A 87 -9.87 -6.60 2.91
C SER A 87 -8.60 -6.98 3.70
N ARG A 88 -7.81 -5.98 4.04
CA ARG A 88 -6.55 -6.12 4.77
C ARG A 88 -6.51 -5.12 5.93
N ARG A 89 -5.84 -5.50 7.02
CA ARG A 89 -5.75 -4.67 8.24
C ARG A 89 -4.32 -4.24 8.58
N VAL A 90 -4.19 -3.01 9.03
CA VAL A 90 -2.93 -2.42 9.52
C VAL A 90 -3.11 -1.85 10.92
N HIS A 91 -2.29 -2.31 11.87
CA HIS A 91 -2.27 -1.75 13.23
C HIS A 91 -1.44 -0.45 13.29
N ILE A 92 -1.96 0.50 14.07
CA ILE A 92 -1.42 1.84 14.34
C ILE A 92 -1.65 2.14 15.83
N GLY A 93 -0.77 1.62 16.68
CA GLY A 93 -1.02 1.53 18.12
C GLY A 93 -2.28 0.69 18.38
N ASP A 94 -3.20 1.23 19.15
CA ASP A 94 -4.46 0.56 19.52
C ASP A 94 -5.55 0.68 18.42
N PHE A 95 -5.22 1.32 17.31
CA PHE A 95 -6.13 1.53 16.18
C PHE A 95 -5.77 0.64 15.00
N VAL A 96 -6.78 0.36 14.18
CA VAL A 96 -6.69 -0.46 12.98
C VAL A 96 -7.24 0.32 11.81
N LEU A 97 -6.45 0.38 10.73
CA LEU A 97 -6.86 0.84 9.41
C LEU A 97 -7.19 -0.38 8.55
N ILE A 98 -8.41 -0.46 8.03
CA ILE A 98 -8.85 -1.46 7.06
C ILE A 98 -8.82 -0.84 5.67
N TYR A 99 -8.31 -1.59 4.70
CA TYR A 99 -8.32 -1.22 3.30
C TYR A 99 -8.59 -2.41 2.38
N ILE A 100 -9.01 -2.11 1.16
CA ILE A 100 -9.25 -3.08 0.08
C ILE A 100 -8.35 -2.74 -1.10
N ILE A 101 -7.92 -3.75 -1.84
CA ILE A 101 -7.23 -3.61 -3.13
C ILE A 101 -8.26 -3.95 -4.20
N ASP A 102 -8.55 -3.01 -5.10
CA ASP A 102 -9.51 -3.18 -6.19
C ASP A 102 -8.89 -2.70 -7.51
N GLY A 103 -8.32 -3.64 -8.26
CA GLY A 103 -7.50 -3.35 -9.43
C GLY A 103 -6.31 -2.45 -9.05
N ASP A 104 -6.25 -1.28 -9.68
CA ASP A 104 -5.22 -0.26 -9.41
C ASP A 104 -5.61 0.70 -8.27
N ASN A 105 -6.68 0.40 -7.51
CA ASN A 105 -7.13 1.24 -6.40
C ASN A 105 -6.80 0.60 -5.05
N ILE A 106 -6.34 1.43 -4.13
CA ILE A 106 -6.30 1.13 -2.69
C ILE A 106 -7.40 1.96 -2.04
N ILE A 107 -8.42 1.28 -1.51
CA ILE A 107 -9.58 1.92 -0.89
C ILE A 107 -9.42 1.84 0.63
N LEU A 108 -9.21 2.99 1.29
CA LEU A 108 -9.22 3.09 2.74
C LEU A 108 -10.66 3.04 3.24
N GLU A 109 -11.04 1.92 3.84
CA GLU A 109 -12.43 1.59 4.17
C GLU A 109 -12.84 2.12 5.55
N ASP A 110 -12.04 1.83 6.57
CA ASP A 110 -12.35 2.28 7.93
C ASP A 110 -11.10 2.41 8.81
N TYR A 111 -11.21 3.23 9.85
CA TYR A 111 -10.18 3.45 10.87
C TYR A 111 -10.81 3.44 12.26
N ASN A 112 -10.50 2.47 13.11
CA ASN A 112 -11.14 2.38 14.44
C ASN A 112 -10.24 1.72 15.50
N HIS A 113 -10.60 1.88 16.78
CA HIS A 113 -9.95 1.13 17.85
C HIS A 113 -10.17 -0.37 17.65
N HIS A 114 -9.18 -1.21 17.94
CA HIS A 114 -9.26 -2.65 17.69
C HIS A 114 -10.46 -3.33 18.40
N ASP A 115 -10.91 -2.80 19.53
CA ASP A 115 -12.06 -3.32 20.28
C ASP A 115 -13.40 -3.11 19.55
N HIS A 116 -13.48 -2.08 18.70
CA HIS A 116 -14.72 -1.66 18.05
C HIS A 116 -14.78 -2.00 16.57
N ILE A 117 -13.74 -2.64 16.02
CA ILE A 117 -13.68 -2.87 14.58
C ILE A 117 -14.41 -4.14 14.12
N TYR A 118 -14.65 -5.08 15.03
CA TYR A 118 -15.40 -6.32 14.77
C TYR A 118 -16.82 -6.30 15.33
N ILE A 119 -17.26 -5.17 15.87
CA ILE A 119 -18.65 -4.99 16.31
C ILE A 119 -19.37 -4.27 15.17
N LYS A 120 -19.90 -5.05 14.23
CA LYS A 120 -20.78 -4.58 13.17
C LYS A 120 -21.94 -5.54 12.98
#